data_AF-A0AAV0VW53-F1
#
_entry.id   AF-A0AAV0VW53-F1
#
_cell.length_a   1.000
_cell.length_b   1.000
_cell.length_c   1.000
_cell.angle_alpha   90.00
_cell.angle_beta   90.00
_cell.angle_gamma   90.00
#
_symmetry.space_group_name_H-M   'P 1'
#
loop_
_entity.id
_entity.type
_entity.pdbx_description
1 polymer ?
#
loop_
_entity_poly.entity_id
_entity_poly.type
_entity_poly.pdbx_seq_one_letter_code
_entity_poly.pdbx_strand_id
1 'polypeptide(L)'
;MLSHPLKKENISLDVIKSALVLFPPNTEEAKCKDIDTVQAEMEILIGMCHGSDSNTFDILINKSEEMKHILPWANKICKLALTAPVSVATNERSFSKLRLIKNNLRSSIADDRLDSLMILSVEKDVVDQLDMNKIATLWATLKNRRINI
;
A
#
# COMPACT_ATOMS: atom_id res chain seq x y z
N MET A 1 4.11 -16.91 -14.20
CA MET A 1 3.12 -15.95 -14.73
C MET A 1 2.13 -15.67 -13.63
N LEU A 2 2.14 -14.45 -13.08
CA LEU A 2 1.14 -14.02 -12.09
C LEU A 2 -0.23 -14.02 -12.77
N SER A 3 -1.18 -14.76 -12.21
CA SER A 3 -2.55 -14.78 -12.70
C SER A 3 -3.17 -13.38 -12.60
N HIS A 4 -3.93 -13.00 -13.62
CA HIS A 4 -4.62 -11.71 -13.70
C HIS A 4 -5.51 -11.54 -12.44
N PRO A 5 -5.40 -10.42 -11.68
CA PRO A 5 -6.04 -10.32 -10.36
C PRO A 5 -7.58 -10.40 -10.41
N LEU A 6 -8.18 -10.07 -11.56
CA LEU A 6 -9.63 -9.93 -11.73
C LEU A 6 -10.21 -10.94 -12.73
N LYS A 7 -9.90 -12.23 -12.59
CA LYS A 7 -10.67 -13.29 -13.28
C LYS A 7 -11.94 -13.60 -12.49
N LYS A 8 -13.00 -14.06 -13.18
CA LYS A 8 -14.28 -14.49 -12.57
C LYS A 8 -14.08 -15.53 -11.45
N GLU A 9 -13.03 -16.34 -11.57
CA GLU A 9 -12.59 -17.34 -10.58
C GLU A 9 -12.05 -16.74 -9.26
N ASN A 10 -11.64 -15.46 -9.25
CA ASN A 10 -11.12 -14.74 -8.07
C ASN A 10 -12.20 -13.97 -7.30
N ILE A 11 -13.46 -13.99 -7.74
CA ILE A 11 -14.60 -13.36 -7.04
C ILE A 11 -15.27 -14.39 -6.11
N SER A 12 -14.47 -15.26 -5.47
CA SER A 12 -15.00 -16.09 -4.41
C SER A 12 -15.26 -15.23 -3.17
N LEU A 13 -16.32 -15.54 -2.43
CA LEU A 13 -16.70 -14.87 -1.20
C LEU A 13 -15.54 -14.83 -0.19
N ASP A 14 -14.65 -15.82 -0.23
CA ASP A 14 -13.43 -15.89 0.58
C ASP A 14 -12.34 -14.88 0.15
N VAL A 15 -12.22 -14.61 -1.15
CA VAL A 15 -11.29 -13.60 -1.68
C VAL A 15 -11.78 -12.20 -1.33
N ILE A 16 -13.09 -11.96 -1.40
CA ILE A 16 -13.69 -10.67 -0.99
C ILE A 16 -13.53 -10.47 0.52
N LYS A 17 -13.79 -11.49 1.34
CA LYS A 17 -13.50 -11.44 2.80
C LYS A 17 -12.04 -11.15 3.09
N SER A 18 -11.12 -11.81 2.39
CA SER A 18 -9.67 -11.59 2.55
C SER A 18 -9.26 -10.17 2.12
N ALA A 19 -9.87 -9.65 1.04
CA ALA A 19 -9.64 -8.29 0.57
C ALA A 19 -10.23 -7.24 1.54
N LEU A 20 -11.36 -7.53 2.20
CA LEU A 20 -11.94 -6.64 3.22
C LEU A 20 -11.02 -6.48 4.44
N VAL A 21 -10.26 -7.53 4.79
CA VAL A 21 -9.25 -7.49 5.87
C VAL A 21 -8.04 -6.61 5.50
N LEU A 22 -7.79 -6.36 4.22
CA LEU A 22 -6.70 -5.47 3.77
C LEU A 22 -7.05 -3.98 3.97
N PHE A 23 -8.33 -3.62 4.18
CA PHE A 23 -8.67 -2.25 4.54
C PHE A 23 -8.16 -1.90 5.94
N PRO A 24 -7.72 -0.65 6.18
CA PRO A 24 -7.27 -0.25 7.50
C PRO A 24 -8.39 -0.44 8.54
N PRO A 25 -8.10 -0.98 9.74
CA PRO A 25 -9.13 -1.36 10.72
C PRO A 25 -9.97 -0.18 11.24
N ASN A 26 -9.50 1.06 11.05
CA ASN A 26 -10.19 2.28 11.45
C ASN A 26 -11.17 2.83 10.40
N THR A 27 -11.38 2.11 9.29
CA THR A 27 -12.23 2.55 8.18
C THR A 27 -13.59 1.88 8.24
N GLU A 28 -14.64 2.57 7.80
CA GLU A 28 -16.01 2.01 7.75
C GLU A 28 -16.10 0.82 6.77
N GLU A 29 -15.18 0.79 5.81
CA GLU A 29 -14.95 -0.28 4.85
C GLU A 29 -14.58 -1.61 5.51
N ALA A 30 -13.76 -1.59 6.58
CA ALA A 30 -13.37 -2.78 7.33
C ALA A 30 -14.52 -3.37 8.18
N LYS A 31 -15.60 -2.61 8.37
CA LYS A 31 -16.80 -3.04 9.12
C LYS A 31 -17.94 -3.51 8.23
N CYS A 32 -17.75 -3.56 6.90
CA CYS A 32 -18.78 -3.95 5.96
C CYS A 32 -19.27 -5.39 6.26
N LYS A 33 -20.52 -5.53 6.70
CA LYS A 33 -21.16 -6.82 7.01
C LYS A 33 -21.88 -7.44 5.80
N ASP A 34 -22.26 -6.61 4.82
CA ASP A 34 -23.06 -7.00 3.67
C ASP A 34 -22.20 -7.41 2.49
N ILE A 35 -21.48 -8.52 2.67
CA ILE A 35 -20.58 -9.11 1.67
C ILE A 35 -21.32 -9.44 0.37
N ASP A 36 -22.60 -9.79 0.45
CA ASP A 36 -23.45 -10.09 -0.71
C ASP A 36 -23.65 -8.86 -1.61
N THR A 37 -23.77 -7.67 -1.02
CA THR A 37 -23.88 -6.41 -1.78
C THR A 37 -22.58 -6.10 -2.50
N VAL A 38 -21.45 -6.30 -1.81
CA VAL A 38 -20.11 -6.12 -2.39
C VAL A 38 -19.88 -7.09 -3.54
N GLN A 39 -20.29 -8.35 -3.39
CA GLN A 39 -20.18 -9.36 -4.43
C GLN A 39 -21.04 -9.02 -5.65
N ALA A 40 -22.31 -8.63 -5.45
CA ALA A 40 -23.20 -8.23 -6.54
C ALA A 40 -22.64 -7.03 -7.33
N GLU A 41 -22.11 -6.01 -6.65
CA GLU A 41 -21.49 -4.87 -7.33
C GLU A 41 -20.26 -5.27 -8.16
N MET A 42 -19.43 -6.18 -7.64
CA MET A 42 -18.26 -6.72 -8.36
C MET A 42 -18.65 -7.54 -9.58
N GLU A 43 -19.67 -8.39 -9.47
CA GLU A 43 -20.20 -9.17 -10.58
C GLU A 43 -20.79 -8.27 -11.67
N ILE A 44 -21.49 -7.20 -11.30
CA ILE A 44 -22.02 -6.20 -12.23
C ILE A 44 -20.87 -5.48 -12.95
N LEU A 45 -19.83 -5.05 -12.21
CA LEU A 45 -18.67 -4.38 -12.80
C LEU A 45 -17.94 -5.26 -13.82
N ILE A 46 -17.77 -6.55 -13.51
CA ILE A 46 -17.10 -7.53 -14.39
C ILE A 46 -18.01 -7.92 -15.55
N GLY A 47 -19.31 -8.05 -15.31
CA GLY A 47 -20.36 -8.20 -16.33
C GLY A 47 -20.29 -7.13 -17.42
N MET A 48 -20.05 -5.88 -17.01
CA MET A 48 -19.92 -4.73 -17.92
C MET A 48 -18.61 -4.68 -18.72
N CYS A 49 -17.66 -5.59 -18.46
CA CYS A 49 -16.30 -5.58 -19.04
C CYS A 49 -15.99 -6.78 -19.95
N HIS A 50 -16.95 -7.67 -20.21
CA HIS A 50 -16.77 -8.94 -20.93
C HIS A 50 -16.53 -8.84 -22.47
N GLY A 51 -15.86 -7.79 -22.97
CA GLY A 51 -15.76 -7.51 -24.41
C GLY A 51 -14.38 -7.33 -25.05
N SER A 52 -13.24 -7.43 -24.35
CA SER A 52 -11.96 -7.10 -24.99
C SER A 52 -10.69 -7.73 -24.35
N ASP A 53 -9.93 -8.43 -25.19
CA ASP A 53 -8.92 -9.46 -24.91
C ASP A 53 -7.47 -8.96 -24.67
N SER A 54 -7.20 -7.76 -24.15
CA SER A 54 -5.80 -7.43 -23.80
C SER A 54 -5.55 -6.38 -22.73
N ASN A 55 -6.42 -5.37 -22.58
CA ASN A 55 -6.21 -4.28 -21.60
C ASN A 55 -7.29 -4.31 -20.50
N THR A 56 -7.67 -5.51 -20.05
CA THR A 56 -8.84 -5.75 -19.19
C THR A 56 -8.77 -4.96 -17.88
N PHE A 57 -7.58 -4.79 -17.32
CA PHE A 57 -7.39 -4.12 -16.03
C PHE A 57 -7.61 -2.59 -16.11
N ASP A 58 -7.03 -1.93 -17.10
CA ASP A 58 -7.19 -0.48 -17.29
C ASP A 58 -8.64 -0.12 -17.62
N ILE A 59 -9.31 -0.95 -18.42
CA ILE A 59 -10.72 -0.79 -18.76
C ILE A 59 -11.60 -0.96 -17.51
N LEU A 60 -11.32 -1.98 -16.68
CA LEU A 60 -12.03 -2.20 -15.42
C LEU A 60 -11.88 -1.01 -14.47
N ILE A 61 -10.68 -0.45 -14.35
CA ILE A 61 -10.41 0.70 -13.47
C ILE A 61 -11.14 1.94 -13.95
N ASN A 62 -11.00 2.28 -15.24
CA ASN A 62 -11.66 3.46 -15.81
C ASN A 62 -13.18 3.37 -15.64
N LYS A 63 -13.75 2.20 -15.91
CA LYS A 63 -15.19 1.96 -15.76
C LYS A 63 -15.65 1.95 -14.30
N SER A 64 -14.81 1.45 -13.39
CA SER A 64 -15.06 1.55 -11.95
C SER A 64 -15.08 3.01 -11.48
N GLU A 65 -14.27 3.89 -12.07
CA GLU A 65 -14.22 5.32 -11.71
C GLU A 65 -15.41 6.10 -12.29
N GLU A 66 -15.84 5.78 -13.51
CA GLU A 66 -17.07 6.32 -14.11
C GLU A 66 -18.31 5.97 -13.27
N MET A 67 -18.37 4.74 -12.75
CA MET A 67 -19.53 4.20 -12.03
C MET A 67 -19.41 4.32 -10.51
N LYS A 68 -18.48 5.12 -9.97
CA LYS A 68 -18.22 5.21 -8.52
C LYS A 68 -19.43 5.57 -7.66
N HIS A 69 -20.40 6.28 -8.23
CA HIS A 69 -21.64 6.67 -7.54
C HIS A 69 -22.68 5.55 -7.51
N ILE A 70 -22.59 4.61 -8.45
CA ILE A 70 -23.53 3.49 -8.60
C ILE A 70 -22.97 2.21 -7.95
N LEU A 71 -21.64 2.01 -8.06
CA LEU A 71 -20.92 0.85 -7.54
C LEU A 71 -19.77 1.29 -6.60
N PRO A 72 -20.10 1.90 -5.44
CA PRO A 72 -19.11 2.45 -4.53
C PRO A 72 -18.19 1.39 -3.93
N TRP A 73 -18.69 0.17 -3.67
CA TRP A 73 -17.90 -0.91 -3.07
C TRP A 73 -16.95 -1.53 -4.09
N ALA A 74 -17.41 -1.75 -5.32
CA ALA A 74 -16.55 -2.26 -6.38
C ALA A 74 -15.39 -1.29 -6.67
N ASN A 75 -15.66 0.02 -6.75
CA ASN A 75 -14.62 1.05 -6.94
C ASN A 75 -13.57 1.03 -5.82
N LYS A 76 -14.00 0.95 -4.56
CA LYS A 76 -13.10 0.90 -3.41
C LYS A 76 -12.21 -0.34 -3.43
N ILE A 77 -12.74 -1.50 -3.78
CA ILE A 77 -11.94 -2.73 -3.86
C ILE A 77 -10.98 -2.69 -5.06
N CYS A 78 -11.39 -2.15 -6.20
CA CYS A 78 -10.47 -1.92 -7.33
C CYS A 78 -9.31 -0.99 -6.95
N LYS A 79 -9.59 0.10 -6.22
CA LYS A 79 -8.57 1.00 -5.67
C LYS A 79 -7.68 0.30 -4.66
N LEU A 80 -8.27 -0.49 -3.77
CA LEU A 80 -7.50 -1.28 -2.81
C LEU A 80 -6.57 -2.25 -3.53
N ALA A 81 -7.04 -2.97 -4.56
CA ALA A 81 -6.23 -3.88 -5.36
C ALA A 81 -5.07 -3.18 -6.09
N LEU A 82 -5.23 -1.90 -6.46
CA LEU A 82 -4.18 -1.06 -7.02
C LEU A 82 -3.15 -0.59 -5.98
N THR A 83 -3.61 -0.25 -4.78
CA THR A 83 -2.75 0.23 -3.69
C THR A 83 -2.10 -0.90 -2.89
N ALA A 84 -2.73 -2.07 -2.86
CA ALA A 84 -2.17 -3.28 -2.31
C ALA A 84 -0.92 -3.60 -3.16
N PRO A 85 0.24 -3.81 -2.55
CA PRO A 85 1.47 -4.06 -3.29
C PRO A 85 1.35 -5.42 -3.99
N VAL A 86 0.87 -5.42 -5.24
CA VAL A 86 0.99 -6.56 -6.17
C VAL A 86 2.47 -6.80 -6.52
N SER A 87 3.33 -5.81 -6.28
CA SER A 87 4.74 -5.85 -6.60
C SER A 87 5.60 -6.09 -5.34
N VAL A 88 6.22 -7.26 -5.34
CA VAL A 88 7.37 -7.63 -4.50
C VAL A 88 8.51 -6.59 -4.58
N ALA A 89 8.58 -5.75 -5.61
CA ALA A 89 9.69 -4.80 -5.78
C ALA A 89 9.81 -3.73 -4.67
N THR A 90 8.70 -3.33 -4.02
CA THR A 90 8.76 -2.37 -2.90
C THR A 90 9.44 -2.98 -1.68
N ASN A 91 9.19 -4.26 -1.41
CA ASN A 91 9.87 -4.96 -0.34
C ASN A 91 11.34 -5.20 -0.70
N GLU A 92 11.69 -5.48 -1.96
CA GLU A 92 13.08 -5.61 -2.42
C GLU A 92 13.88 -4.31 -2.25
N ARG A 93 13.28 -3.15 -2.54
CA ARG A 93 13.92 -1.85 -2.31
C ARG A 93 14.22 -1.65 -0.83
N SER A 94 13.23 -1.89 0.05
CA SER A 94 13.40 -1.76 1.49
C SER A 94 14.42 -2.76 2.04
N PHE A 95 14.40 -4.02 1.61
CA PHE A 95 15.37 -5.03 2.03
C PHE A 95 16.79 -4.75 1.51
N SER A 96 16.93 -4.20 0.31
CA SER A 96 18.21 -3.74 -0.23
C SER A 96 18.80 -2.61 0.62
N LYS A 97 17.98 -1.62 1.00
CA LYS A 97 18.38 -0.54 1.93
C LYS A 97 18.69 -1.08 3.34
N LEU A 98 17.87 -1.99 3.84
CA LEU A 98 18.09 -2.64 5.13
C LEU A 98 19.44 -3.35 5.17
N ARG A 99 19.83 -4.05 4.10
CA ARG A 99 21.14 -4.71 4.00
C ARG A 99 22.31 -3.72 4.03
N LEU A 100 22.13 -2.50 3.51
CA LEU A 100 23.14 -1.44 3.58
C LEU A 100 23.24 -0.84 4.99
N ILE A 101 22.11 -0.67 5.67
CA ILE A 101 22.02 -0.08 7.01
C ILE A 101 22.47 -1.06 8.09
N LYS A 102 21.97 -2.28 8.04
CA LYS A 102 22.23 -3.41 8.95
C LYS A 102 23.07 -4.44 8.20
N ASN A 103 24.38 -4.20 8.20
CA ASN A 103 25.37 -5.11 7.66
C ASN A 103 26.03 -5.93 8.79
N ASN A 104 26.84 -6.93 8.43
CA ASN A 104 27.44 -7.86 9.41
C ASN A 104 28.29 -7.15 10.49
N LEU A 105 28.90 -6.00 10.15
CA LEU A 105 29.71 -5.21 11.09
C LEU A 105 28.86 -4.30 11.99
N ARG A 106 27.58 -4.09 11.67
CA ARG A 106 26.63 -3.21 12.39
C ARG A 106 25.41 -3.99 12.89
N SER A 107 25.61 -5.23 13.32
CA SER A 107 24.53 -6.12 13.76
C SER A 107 23.89 -5.72 15.09
N SER A 108 24.57 -4.93 15.93
CA SER A 108 24.12 -4.50 17.26
C SER A 108 23.36 -3.16 17.31
N ILE A 109 22.80 -2.70 16.19
CA ILE A 109 21.99 -1.47 16.16
C ILE A 109 20.65 -1.67 16.89
N ALA A 110 20.27 -0.74 17.76
CA ALA A 110 18.97 -0.73 18.44
C ALA A 110 17.82 -0.51 17.44
N ASP A 111 16.66 -1.11 17.71
CA ASP A 111 15.52 -1.11 16.80
C ASP A 111 15.02 0.31 16.50
N ASP A 112 14.86 1.17 17.51
CA ASP A 112 14.44 2.58 17.32
C ASP A 112 15.37 3.35 16.35
N ARG A 113 16.67 3.08 16.44
CA ARG A 113 17.68 3.71 15.59
C ARG A 113 17.66 3.12 14.19
N LEU A 114 17.43 1.81 14.07
CA LEU A 114 17.30 1.12 12.80
C LEU A 114 16.10 1.64 12.01
N ASP A 115 14.95 1.76 12.68
CA ASP A 115 13.70 2.24 12.09
C ASP A 115 13.84 3.68 11.59
N SER A 116 14.44 4.55 12.42
CA SER A 116 14.74 5.92 12.03
C SER A 116 15.64 5.99 10.78
N LEU A 117 16.68 5.13 10.71
CA LEU A 117 17.59 5.10 9.55
C LEU A 117 16.92 4.53 8.30
N MET A 118 16.05 3.53 8.47
CA MET A 118 15.28 2.92 7.40
C MET A 118 14.36 3.96 6.74
N ILE A 119 13.62 4.73 7.54
CA ILE A 119 12.75 5.82 7.03
C ILE A 119 13.58 6.83 6.22
N LEU A 120 14.70 7.31 6.77
CA LEU A 120 15.58 8.25 6.07
C LEU A 120 16.16 7.68 4.76
N SER A 121 16.39 6.37 4.71
CA SER A 121 16.99 5.71 3.54
C SER A 121 15.98 5.37 2.44
N VAL A 122 14.72 5.14 2.82
CA VAL A 122 13.60 4.94 1.88
C VAL A 122 13.17 6.29 1.31
N GLU A 123 13.01 7.31 2.15
CA GLU A 123 12.60 8.67 1.77
C GLU A 123 13.78 9.57 1.38
N LYS A 124 14.82 8.98 0.77
CA LYS A 124 16.06 9.68 0.46
C LYS A 124 15.82 10.93 -0.40
N ASP A 125 14.89 10.87 -1.36
CA ASP A 125 14.58 11.98 -2.26
C ASP A 125 14.02 13.20 -1.50
N VAL A 126 13.30 12.97 -0.41
CA VAL A 126 12.79 14.02 0.49
C VAL A 126 13.89 14.50 1.42
N VAL A 127 14.71 13.58 1.96
CA VAL A 127 15.83 13.91 2.84
C VAL A 127 16.88 14.77 2.13
N ASP A 128 17.17 14.49 0.86
CA ASP A 128 18.13 15.25 0.05
C ASP A 128 17.66 16.71 -0.19
N GLN A 129 16.36 17.00 -0.03
CA GLN A 129 15.80 18.35 -0.11
C GLN A 129 15.87 19.11 1.23
N LEU A 130 16.21 18.44 2.33
CA LEU A 130 16.29 19.06 3.64
C LEU A 130 17.58 19.89 3.80
N ASP A 131 17.43 21.09 4.37
CA ASP A 131 18.56 21.94 4.69
C ASP A 131 19.24 21.48 5.98
N MET A 132 20.35 20.75 5.82
CA MET A 132 21.15 20.23 6.93
C MET A 132 21.65 21.33 7.88
N ASN A 133 21.88 22.55 7.39
CA ASN A 133 22.31 23.66 8.26
C ASN A 133 21.17 24.13 9.17
N LYS A 134 19.94 24.15 8.65
CA LYS A 134 18.74 24.43 9.47
C LYS A 134 18.51 23.34 10.52
N ILE A 135 18.69 22.07 10.15
CA ILE A 135 18.55 20.96 11.09
C ILE A 135 19.62 21.03 12.18
N ALA A 136 20.87 21.29 11.81
CA ALA A 136 21.98 21.40 12.77
C ALA A 136 21.80 22.58 13.73
N THR A 137 21.36 23.74 13.23
CA THR A 137 21.06 24.91 14.07
C THR A 137 19.87 24.65 15.00
N LEU A 138 18.77 24.07 14.49
CA LEU A 138 17.64 23.67 15.31
C LEU A 138 18.08 22.70 16.42
N TRP A 139 18.85 21.68 16.07
CA TRP A 139 19.40 20.72 17.04
C TRP A 139 20.28 21.40 18.10
N ALA A 140 21.14 22.34 17.70
CA ALA A 140 21.98 23.11 18.62
C ALA A 140 21.17 23.98 19.60
N THR A 141 20.00 24.47 19.18
CA THR A 141 19.09 25.26 20.04
C THR A 141 18.30 24.41 21.04
N LEU A 142 18.24 23.08 20.87
CA LEU A 142 17.57 22.20 21.84
C LEU A 142 18.36 22.17 23.16
N LYS A 143 17.66 22.43 24.28
CA LYS A 143 18.24 22.48 25.64
C LYS A 143 18.70 21.12 26.15
N ASN A 144 17.99 20.04 25.80
CA ASN A 144 18.32 18.69 26.25
C ASN A 144 19.02 17.91 25.12
N ARG A 145 20.34 18.13 24.99
CA ARG A 145 21.16 17.54 23.92
C ARG A 145 21.61 16.12 24.22
N ARG A 146 21.42 15.65 25.46
CA ARG A 146 21.75 14.28 25.87
C ARG A 146 20.50 13.42 25.72
N ILE A 147 20.62 12.39 24.89
CA ILE A 147 19.70 11.26 24.89
C ILE A 147 19.90 10.59 26.25
N ASN A 148 18.88 10.58 27.11
CA ASN A 148 18.91 9.76 28.31
C ASN A 148 18.85 8.31 27.84
N ILE A 149 19.93 7.57 28.08
CA ILE A 149 20.08 6.14 27.82
C ILE A 149 19.59 5.40 29.05
#